data_AF-A0A821G7C0-F1
#
_entry.id   AF-A0A821G7C0-F1
#
_cell.length_a   1.000
_cell.length_b   1.000
_cell.length_c   1.000
_cell.angle_alpha   90.00
_cell.angle_beta   90.00
_cell.angle_gamma   90.00
#
_symmetry.space_group_name_H-M   'P 1'
#
loop_
_entity.id
_entity.type
_entity.pdbx_description
1 polymer ?
#
loop_
_entity_poly.entity_id
_entity_poly.type
_entity_poly.pdbx_seq_one_letter_code
_entity_poly.pdbx_strand_id
1 'polypeptide(L)'
;MNPPSSPPMAPLFNNYHQRTTNLRSKILQNEQQRVQLEEKLRFMSMNNSVPYKRKQIQHIQTYFARLNHESQRAEQRNLQLLNDLTQAQQHLEKLHSDAENLIHLKNDYVNYLEANYPNWQKPTSNQTSTNLNSSNEYDRLAQHVKQQDHLESYGNLRQSVPINRQSYDVDSSMLFKRYEDQLKVGFERTISPSTPVINNEIKDQQQDEQSISESNEIISSFSRARRNGSLRMELNRTGLYFLLDYIEKELKDTIDKKKFYRLDPPTIAQKRTILDIANDQQTFSLKDVDPTTTSMVILDQLPSTVRRTTINNCLFTEDILSSNVKDLNKDIITQMLPEQDRT
;
A
#
# COMPACT_ATOMS: atom_id res chain seq x y z
N MET A 1 33.90 -34.98 16.56
CA MET A 1 33.29 -33.92 15.72
C MET A 1 31.86 -33.76 16.19
N ASN A 2 31.54 -32.63 16.82
CA ASN A 2 30.18 -32.38 17.31
C ASN A 2 29.31 -31.89 16.15
N PRO A 3 28.09 -32.41 15.99
CA PRO A 3 27.19 -31.92 14.95
C PRO A 3 26.88 -30.44 15.20
N PRO A 4 26.79 -29.61 14.15
CA PRO A 4 26.43 -28.21 14.28
C PRO A 4 25.02 -28.11 14.89
N SER A 5 24.92 -27.43 16.02
CA SER A 5 23.67 -27.15 16.70
C SER A 5 22.78 -26.29 15.81
N SER A 6 21.67 -26.85 15.33
CA SER A 6 20.67 -26.15 14.52
C SER A 6 20.17 -24.90 15.26
N PRO A 7 20.07 -23.74 14.60
CA PRO A 7 19.57 -22.53 15.24
C PRO A 7 18.09 -22.72 15.65
N PRO A 8 17.68 -22.22 16.82
CA PRO A 8 16.33 -22.42 17.32
C PRO A 8 15.33 -21.65 16.45
N MET A 9 14.50 -22.37 15.69
CA MET A 9 13.36 -21.87 14.89
C MET A 9 12.23 -21.23 15.73
N ALA A 10 12.44 -21.05 17.03
CA ALA A 10 11.44 -20.61 18.00
C ALA A 10 10.89 -19.17 17.87
N PRO A 11 11.62 -18.15 17.37
CA PRO A 11 11.12 -16.77 17.48
C PRO A 11 9.96 -16.43 16.52
N LEU A 12 9.76 -17.21 15.45
CA LEU A 12 8.68 -16.95 14.48
C LEU A 12 7.29 -17.38 14.99
N PHE A 13 7.21 -18.44 15.79
CA PHE A 13 5.95 -18.98 16.28
C PHE A 13 5.26 -18.06 17.31
N ASN A 14 6.03 -17.36 18.15
CA ASN A 14 5.47 -16.46 19.16
C ASN A 14 4.75 -15.25 18.53
N ASN A 15 5.29 -14.68 17.44
CA ASN A 15 4.66 -13.54 16.78
C ASN A 15 3.32 -13.91 16.13
N TYR A 16 3.26 -15.11 15.52
CA TYR A 16 2.03 -15.63 14.94
C TYR A 16 0.94 -15.87 15.99
N HIS A 17 1.30 -16.47 17.13
CA HIS A 17 0.34 -16.74 18.18
C HIS A 17 -0.21 -15.45 18.79
N GLN A 18 0.64 -14.47 19.05
CA GLN A 18 0.21 -13.17 19.57
C GLN A 18 -0.69 -12.41 18.57
N ARG A 19 -0.40 -12.53 17.26
CA ARG A 19 -1.23 -11.91 16.23
C ARG A 19 -2.61 -12.57 16.12
N THR A 20 -2.68 -13.89 16.23
CA THR A 20 -3.95 -14.64 16.19
C THR A 20 -4.81 -14.38 17.42
N THR A 21 -4.23 -14.27 18.61
CA THR A 21 -4.98 -13.89 19.83
C THR A 21 -5.53 -12.47 19.75
N ASN A 22 -4.73 -11.51 19.28
CA ASN A 22 -5.17 -10.13 19.06
C ASN A 22 -6.33 -10.04 18.06
N LEU A 23 -6.26 -10.79 16.95
CA LEU A 23 -7.33 -10.83 15.96
C LEU A 23 -8.62 -11.43 16.55
N ARG A 24 -8.53 -12.54 17.29
CA ARG A 24 -9.69 -13.16 17.94
C ARG A 24 -10.34 -12.23 18.95
N SER A 25 -9.55 -11.52 19.75
CA SER A 25 -10.05 -10.52 20.71
C SER A 25 -10.78 -9.38 20.00
N LYS A 26 -10.22 -8.85 18.91
CA LYS A 26 -10.86 -7.78 18.11
C LYS A 26 -12.19 -8.24 17.48
N ILE A 27 -12.24 -9.48 16.97
CA ILE A 27 -13.47 -10.07 16.43
C ILE A 27 -14.55 -10.18 17.52
N LEU A 28 -14.19 -10.71 18.70
CA LEU A 28 -15.12 -10.86 19.81
C LEU A 28 -15.67 -9.49 20.28
N GLN A 29 -14.80 -8.48 20.38
CA GLN A 29 -15.20 -7.13 20.76
C GLN A 29 -16.16 -6.50 19.74
N ASN A 30 -15.88 -6.67 18.44
CA ASN A 30 -16.75 -6.17 17.37
C ASN A 30 -18.12 -6.86 17.39
N GLU A 31 -18.17 -8.16 17.65
CA GLU A 31 -19.43 -8.90 17.73
C GLU A 31 -20.25 -8.47 18.95
N GLN A 32 -19.60 -8.23 20.10
CA GLN A 32 -20.27 -7.70 21.28
C GLN A 32 -20.88 -6.31 21.01
N GLN A 33 -20.15 -5.43 20.30
CA GLN A 33 -20.67 -4.12 19.90
C GLN A 33 -21.85 -4.23 18.93
N ARG A 34 -21.80 -5.18 17.98
CA ARG A 34 -22.90 -5.46 17.04
C ARG A 34 -24.18 -5.81 17.81
N VAL A 35 -24.09 -6.73 18.77
CA VAL A 35 -25.22 -7.19 19.59
C VAL A 35 -25.81 -6.03 20.41
N GLN A 36 -24.98 -5.21 21.06
CA GLN A 36 -25.45 -4.05 21.83
C GLN A 36 -26.22 -3.03 20.97
N LEU A 37 -25.72 -2.76 19.75
CA LEU A 37 -26.40 -1.86 18.82
C LEU A 37 -27.73 -2.45 18.32
N GLU A 38 -27.79 -3.76 18.10
CA GLU A 38 -29.00 -4.47 17.70
C GLU A 38 -30.07 -4.42 18.79
N GLU A 39 -29.68 -4.62 20.05
CA GLU A 39 -30.57 -4.50 21.21
C GLU A 39 -31.11 -3.07 21.36
N LYS A 40 -30.22 -2.07 21.22
CA LYS A 40 -30.62 -0.65 21.24
C LYS A 40 -31.60 -0.32 20.13
N LEU A 41 -31.41 -0.87 18.93
CA LEU A 41 -32.32 -0.68 17.80
C LEU A 41 -33.69 -1.30 18.09
N ARG A 42 -33.73 -2.52 18.64
CA ARG A 42 -34.99 -3.16 19.08
C ARG A 42 -35.72 -2.29 20.10
N PHE A 43 -35.02 -1.78 21.12
CA PHE A 43 -35.62 -0.92 22.14
C PHE A 43 -36.17 0.39 21.56
N MET A 44 -35.43 1.03 20.65
CA MET A 44 -35.89 2.24 19.97
C MET A 44 -37.09 2.00 19.06
N SER A 45 -37.16 0.84 18.42
CA SER A 45 -38.25 0.47 17.51
C SER A 45 -39.57 0.16 18.24
N MET A 46 -39.52 -0.23 19.52
CA MET A 46 -40.73 -0.50 20.32
C MET A 46 -41.44 0.78 20.82
N ASN A 47 -40.74 1.93 20.87
CA ASN A 47 -41.26 3.18 21.42
C ASN A 47 -41.62 4.21 20.33
N ASN A 48 -42.80 4.02 19.74
CA ASN A 48 -43.32 4.57 18.47
C ASN A 48 -43.59 6.10 18.33
N SER A 49 -42.97 7.02 19.09
CA SER A 49 -43.57 8.36 19.26
C SER A 49 -42.79 9.63 18.83
N VAL A 50 -41.71 9.60 18.02
CA VAL A 50 -41.08 10.88 17.58
C VAL A 50 -40.45 10.79 16.18
N PRO A 51 -40.71 11.73 15.24
CA PRO A 51 -40.07 11.77 13.92
C PRO A 51 -38.53 11.83 13.96
N TYR A 52 -37.96 12.36 15.05
CA TYR A 52 -36.52 12.29 15.34
C TYR A 52 -36.00 10.85 15.46
N LYS A 53 -36.74 9.98 16.16
CA LYS A 53 -36.39 8.55 16.30
C LYS A 53 -36.39 7.83 14.96
N ARG A 54 -37.30 8.20 14.04
CA ARG A 54 -37.34 7.62 12.68
C ARG A 54 -36.06 7.92 11.89
N LYS A 55 -35.57 9.17 11.92
CA LYS A 55 -34.29 9.54 11.28
C LYS A 55 -33.11 8.78 11.89
N GLN A 56 -33.09 8.65 13.22
CA GLN A 56 -32.04 7.90 13.92
C GLN A 56 -32.05 6.42 13.57
N ILE A 57 -33.24 5.78 13.52
CA ILE A 57 -33.39 4.39 13.07
C ILE A 57 -32.87 4.24 11.64
N GLN A 58 -33.23 5.13 10.71
CA GLN A 58 -32.78 5.08 9.32
C GLN A 58 -31.26 5.22 9.18
N HIS A 59 -30.64 6.12 9.96
CA HIS A 59 -29.19 6.26 10.01
C HIS A 59 -28.52 4.97 10.50
N ILE A 60 -29.02 4.39 11.59
CA ILE A 60 -28.50 3.12 12.13
C ILE A 60 -28.68 1.99 11.11
N GLN A 61 -29.81 1.89 10.42
CA GLN A 61 -30.05 0.89 9.37
C GLN A 61 -29.05 1.04 8.20
N THR A 62 -28.77 2.27 7.76
CA THR A 62 -27.81 2.54 6.69
C THR A 62 -26.39 2.18 7.12
N TYR A 63 -26.04 2.47 8.38
CA TYR A 63 -24.77 2.07 8.96
C TYR A 63 -24.62 0.53 9.00
N PHE A 64 -25.64 -0.20 9.46
CA PHE A 64 -25.63 -1.67 9.46
C PHE A 64 -25.52 -2.25 8.05
N ALA A 65 -26.23 -1.69 7.07
CA ALA A 65 -26.13 -2.13 5.68
C ALA A 65 -24.69 -1.97 5.15
N ARG A 66 -24.03 -0.84 5.46
CA ARG A 66 -22.63 -0.61 5.10
C ARG A 66 -21.70 -1.60 5.80
N LEU A 67 -21.87 -1.81 7.10
CA LEU A 67 -21.05 -2.73 7.90
C LEU A 67 -21.18 -4.18 7.41
N ASN A 68 -22.39 -4.64 7.11
CA ASN A 68 -22.63 -5.97 6.56
C ASN A 68 -21.97 -6.15 5.20
N HIS A 69 -22.06 -5.13 4.33
CA HIS A 69 -21.41 -5.17 3.02
C HIS A 69 -19.88 -5.20 3.12
N GLU A 70 -19.30 -4.46 4.05
CA GLU A 70 -17.86 -4.51 4.33
C GLU A 70 -17.43 -5.87 4.90
N SER A 71 -18.23 -6.44 5.81
CA SER A 71 -18.03 -7.80 6.35
C SER A 71 -18.03 -8.84 5.23
N GLN A 72 -18.98 -8.77 4.31
CA GLN A 72 -19.06 -9.69 3.17
C GLN A 72 -17.83 -9.58 2.26
N ARG A 73 -17.34 -8.36 1.99
CA ARG A 73 -16.09 -8.18 1.22
C ARG A 73 -14.87 -8.75 1.96
N ALA A 74 -14.81 -8.59 3.28
CA ALA A 74 -13.74 -9.16 4.09
C ALA A 74 -13.77 -10.69 4.07
N GLU A 75 -14.96 -11.29 4.16
CA GLU A 75 -15.17 -12.74 4.06
C GLU A 75 -14.73 -13.28 2.68
N GLN A 76 -15.12 -12.62 1.59
CA GLN A 76 -14.68 -12.99 0.24
C GLN A 76 -13.17 -12.94 0.09
N ARG A 77 -12.51 -11.88 0.62
CA ARG A 77 -11.05 -11.79 0.63
C ARG A 77 -10.41 -12.91 1.45
N ASN A 78 -10.98 -13.26 2.60
CA ASN A 78 -10.46 -14.35 3.44
C ASN A 78 -10.60 -15.71 2.75
N LEU A 79 -11.72 -15.96 2.06
CA LEU A 79 -11.93 -17.17 1.26
C LEU A 79 -10.91 -17.26 0.12
N GLN A 80 -10.64 -16.14 -0.55
CA GLN A 80 -9.61 -16.09 -1.59
C GLN A 80 -8.22 -16.41 -1.02
N LEU A 81 -7.84 -15.77 0.09
CA LEU A 81 -6.56 -16.06 0.76
C LEU A 81 -6.44 -17.51 1.21
N LEU A 82 -7.54 -18.13 1.65
CA LEU A 82 -7.54 -19.54 2.03
C LEU A 82 -7.28 -20.44 0.81
N ASN A 83 -7.91 -20.15 -0.33
CA ASN A 83 -7.67 -20.86 -1.59
C ASN A 83 -6.22 -20.71 -2.04
N ASP A 84 -5.67 -19.49 -2.01
CA ASP A 84 -4.27 -19.23 -2.37
C ASP A 84 -3.29 -20.01 -1.46
N LEU A 85 -3.58 -20.08 -0.16
CA LEU A 85 -2.80 -20.89 0.79
C LEU A 85 -2.89 -22.38 0.50
N THR A 86 -4.07 -22.89 0.16
CA THR A 86 -4.25 -24.29 -0.23
C THR A 86 -3.48 -24.63 -1.51
N GLN A 87 -3.48 -23.76 -2.51
CA GLN A 87 -2.69 -23.93 -3.74
C GLN A 87 -1.19 -23.91 -3.45
N ALA A 88 -0.73 -22.98 -2.61
CA ALA A 88 0.67 -22.93 -2.20
C ALA A 88 1.11 -24.21 -1.46
N GLN A 89 0.24 -24.76 -0.61
CA GLN A 89 0.50 -26.03 0.07
C GLN A 89 0.62 -27.19 -0.92
N GLN A 90 -0.30 -27.31 -1.88
CA GLN A 90 -0.23 -28.35 -2.92
C GLN A 90 1.06 -28.25 -3.76
N HIS A 91 1.49 -27.04 -4.09
CA HIS A 91 2.75 -26.82 -4.79
C HIS A 91 3.97 -27.24 -3.96
N LEU A 92 3.94 -26.98 -2.65
CA LEU A 92 4.99 -27.40 -1.72
C LEU A 92 5.05 -28.93 -1.61
N GLU A 93 3.90 -29.60 -1.50
CA GLU A 93 3.81 -31.06 -1.48
C GLU A 93 4.36 -31.68 -2.79
N LYS A 94 4.09 -31.06 -3.94
CA LYS A 94 4.66 -31.48 -5.22
C LYS A 94 6.18 -31.33 -5.25
N LEU A 95 6.71 -30.17 -4.84
CA LEU A 95 8.16 -29.94 -4.77
C LEU A 95 8.86 -30.92 -3.82
N HIS A 96 8.20 -31.27 -2.71
CA HIS A 96 8.70 -32.28 -1.79
C HIS A 96 8.82 -33.65 -2.47
N SER A 97 7.77 -34.10 -3.17
CA SER A 97 7.79 -35.35 -3.93
C SER A 97 8.87 -35.36 -5.02
N ASP A 98 9.03 -34.25 -5.76
CA ASP A 98 10.08 -34.12 -6.78
C ASP A 98 11.49 -34.20 -6.17
N ALA A 99 11.71 -33.61 -4.99
CA ALA A 99 12.96 -33.69 -4.26
C ALA A 99 13.25 -35.12 -3.77
N GLU A 100 12.25 -35.84 -3.25
CA GLU A 100 12.39 -37.25 -2.87
C GLU A 100 12.75 -38.12 -4.08
N ASN A 101 12.10 -37.90 -5.22
CA ASN A 101 12.40 -38.62 -6.47
C ASN A 101 13.85 -38.38 -6.93
N LEU A 102 14.36 -37.15 -6.83
CA LEU A 102 15.75 -36.83 -7.15
C LEU A 102 16.75 -37.50 -6.19
N ILE A 103 16.42 -37.57 -4.91
CA ILE A 103 17.23 -38.28 -3.91
C ILE A 103 17.29 -39.77 -4.25
N HIS A 104 16.15 -40.39 -4.59
CA HIS A 104 16.11 -41.78 -5.02
C HIS A 104 16.93 -42.01 -6.29
N LEU A 105 16.73 -41.19 -7.31
CA LEU A 105 17.48 -41.28 -8.57
C LEU A 105 18.99 -41.16 -8.34
N LYS A 106 19.43 -40.22 -7.50
CA LYS A 106 20.83 -40.08 -7.11
C LYS A 106 21.34 -41.36 -6.46
N ASN A 107 20.59 -41.94 -5.51
CA ASN A 107 20.99 -43.16 -4.83
C ASN A 107 21.09 -44.34 -5.81
N ASP A 108 20.16 -44.45 -6.76
CA ASP A 108 20.20 -45.48 -7.80
C ASP A 108 21.45 -45.35 -8.68
N TYR A 109 21.82 -44.14 -9.08
CA TYR A 109 23.07 -43.88 -9.82
C TYR A 109 24.31 -44.20 -8.99
N VAL A 110 24.33 -43.82 -7.72
CA VAL A 110 25.44 -44.14 -6.80
C VAL A 110 25.60 -45.66 -6.69
N ASN A 111 24.50 -46.38 -6.45
CA ASN A 111 24.50 -47.85 -6.38
C ASN A 111 24.97 -48.48 -7.70
N TYR A 112 24.52 -47.96 -8.85
CA TYR A 112 24.97 -48.41 -10.16
C TYR A 112 26.47 -48.21 -10.35
N LEU A 113 27.01 -47.05 -9.98
CA LEU A 113 28.44 -46.76 -10.06
C LEU A 113 29.25 -47.67 -9.14
N GLU A 114 28.77 -47.90 -7.91
CA GLU A 114 29.42 -48.82 -6.96
C GLU A 114 29.47 -50.26 -7.48
N ALA A 115 28.41 -50.71 -8.15
CA ALA A 115 28.34 -52.04 -8.74
C ALA A 115 29.26 -52.21 -9.97
N ASN A 116 29.32 -51.21 -10.86
CA ASN A 116 30.03 -51.32 -12.13
C ASN A 116 31.49 -50.83 -12.08
N TYR A 117 31.81 -49.94 -11.13
CA TYR A 117 33.11 -49.27 -11.06
C TYR A 117 33.62 -49.18 -9.62
N PRO A 118 33.95 -50.29 -8.93
CA PRO A 118 34.23 -50.31 -7.48
C PRO A 118 35.37 -49.39 -6.98
N ASN A 119 36.14 -48.79 -7.89
CA ASN A 119 37.19 -47.81 -7.58
C ASN A 119 36.79 -46.35 -7.90
N TRP A 120 35.54 -46.07 -8.28
CA TRP A 120 35.10 -44.72 -8.73
C TRP A 120 35.19 -43.64 -7.65
N GLN A 121 35.04 -44.04 -6.38
CA GLN A 121 35.20 -43.13 -5.23
C GLN A 121 36.65 -42.97 -4.78
N LYS A 122 37.60 -43.79 -5.29
CA LYS A 122 39.00 -43.64 -4.88
C LYS A 122 39.51 -42.33 -5.48
N PRO A 123 39.91 -41.34 -4.67
CA PRO A 123 40.55 -40.16 -5.20
C PRO A 123 41.73 -40.65 -6.01
N THR A 124 41.77 -40.29 -7.30
CA THR A 124 42.89 -40.59 -8.17
C THR A 124 44.12 -40.06 -7.46
N SER A 125 44.92 -40.96 -6.89
CA SER A 125 46.15 -40.61 -6.21
C SER A 125 47.14 -40.21 -7.29
N ASN A 126 46.93 -39.03 -7.86
CA ASN A 126 47.82 -38.41 -8.80
C ASN A 126 49.01 -37.92 -7.96
N GLN A 127 49.95 -38.85 -7.70
CA GLN A 127 51.36 -38.52 -7.59
C GLN A 127 51.82 -38.00 -8.96
N THR A 128 51.36 -36.81 -9.32
CA THR A 128 51.93 -36.02 -10.42
C THR A 128 52.29 -34.70 -9.80
N SER A 129 53.52 -34.68 -9.30
CA SER A 129 54.29 -33.50 -8.92
C SER A 129 54.49 -32.60 -10.15
N THR A 130 53.43 -31.92 -10.58
CA THR A 130 53.48 -30.86 -11.60
C THR A 130 52.51 -29.75 -11.20
N ASN A 131 52.97 -28.93 -10.25
CA ASN A 131 52.93 -27.47 -10.24
C ASN A 131 52.01 -26.76 -11.26
N LEU A 132 50.70 -27.00 -11.21
CA LEU A 132 49.71 -26.26 -11.99
C LEU A 132 48.55 -25.83 -11.09
N ASN A 133 48.37 -24.50 -11.02
CA ASN A 133 47.37 -23.70 -10.29
C ASN A 133 45.88 -24.04 -10.58
N SER A 134 45.56 -25.23 -11.09
CA SER A 134 44.21 -25.61 -11.51
C SER A 134 43.30 -26.08 -10.37
N SER A 135 43.85 -26.40 -9.18
CA SER A 135 43.06 -26.86 -8.04
C SER A 135 42.19 -25.77 -7.42
N ASN A 136 42.42 -24.50 -7.76
CA ASN A 136 41.67 -23.37 -7.19
C ASN A 136 40.32 -23.12 -7.86
N GLU A 137 40.03 -23.63 -9.06
CA GLU A 137 38.76 -23.32 -9.72
C GLU A 137 37.57 -24.07 -9.12
N TYR A 138 37.70 -25.36 -8.82
CA TYR A 138 36.61 -26.12 -8.19
C TYR A 138 36.35 -25.69 -6.75
N ASP A 139 37.39 -25.37 -5.97
CA ASP A 139 37.22 -24.81 -4.64
C ASP A 139 36.63 -23.39 -4.67
N ARG A 140 36.98 -22.57 -5.67
CA ARG A 140 36.32 -21.27 -5.88
C ARG A 140 34.86 -21.44 -6.29
N LEU A 141 34.53 -22.41 -7.13
CA LEU A 141 33.14 -22.67 -7.54
C LEU A 141 32.30 -23.16 -6.35
N ALA A 142 32.85 -24.08 -5.54
CA ALA A 142 32.19 -24.56 -4.32
C ALA A 142 32.04 -23.46 -3.25
N GLN A 143 33.01 -22.55 -3.14
CA GLN A 143 32.88 -21.35 -2.31
C GLN A 143 31.85 -20.36 -2.86
N HIS A 144 31.75 -20.21 -4.18
CA HIS A 144 30.76 -19.34 -4.82
C HIS A 144 29.34 -19.86 -4.59
N VAL A 145 29.12 -21.18 -4.72
CA VAL A 145 27.82 -21.81 -4.43
C VAL A 145 27.46 -21.64 -2.94
N LYS A 146 28.41 -21.86 -2.02
CA LYS A 146 28.18 -21.61 -0.58
C LYS A 146 27.92 -20.14 -0.24
N GLN A 147 28.52 -19.20 -0.96
CA GLN A 147 28.22 -17.77 -0.80
C GLN A 147 26.85 -17.41 -1.39
N GLN A 148 26.45 -18.06 -2.48
CA GLN A 148 25.15 -17.84 -3.11
C GLN A 148 24.00 -18.38 -2.23
N ASP A 149 24.17 -19.54 -1.58
CA ASP A 149 23.23 -20.05 -0.57
C ASP A 149 23.09 -19.11 0.64
N HIS A 150 24.18 -18.43 1.03
CA HIS A 150 24.15 -17.45 2.11
C HIS A 150 23.47 -16.12 1.72
N LEU A 151 23.45 -15.76 0.43
CA LEU A 151 22.76 -14.59 -0.11
C LEU A 151 21.29 -14.86 -0.40
N GLU A 152 20.93 -16.07 -0.84
CA GLU A 152 19.53 -16.45 -1.11
C GLU A 152 18.75 -16.79 0.17
N SER A 153 19.43 -17.22 1.24
CA SER A 153 18.81 -17.43 2.57
C SER A 153 18.26 -16.13 3.21
N TYR A 154 18.75 -14.96 2.80
CA TYR A 154 18.20 -13.65 3.22
C TYR A 154 17.41 -12.94 2.11
N GLY A 155 17.39 -13.46 0.88
CA GLY A 155 16.83 -12.78 -0.29
C GLY A 155 15.38 -13.15 -0.64
N ASN A 156 14.88 -14.33 -0.24
CA ASN A 156 13.58 -14.83 -0.71
C ASN A 156 12.41 -14.73 0.29
N LEU A 157 12.60 -14.13 1.47
CA LEU A 157 11.49 -13.67 2.31
C LEU A 157 11.25 -12.17 2.13
N ARG A 158 10.48 -11.80 1.09
CA ARG A 158 9.50 -10.68 1.02
C ARG A 158 9.39 -10.12 -0.41
N GLN A 159 8.73 -10.86 -1.29
CA GLN A 159 7.70 -10.22 -2.11
C GLN A 159 6.36 -10.38 -1.39
N SER A 160 6.27 -9.80 -0.19
CA SER A 160 4.97 -9.36 0.28
C SER A 160 4.54 -8.26 -0.68
N VAL A 161 3.58 -8.58 -1.56
CA VAL A 161 2.75 -7.58 -2.23
C VAL A 161 2.46 -6.49 -1.18
N PRO A 162 2.75 -5.20 -1.46
CA PRO A 162 2.39 -4.15 -0.53
C PRO A 162 0.86 -4.16 -0.45
N ILE A 163 0.33 -4.86 0.55
CA ILE A 163 -1.04 -4.67 0.98
C ILE A 163 -1.06 -3.23 1.43
N ASN A 164 -1.62 -2.38 0.57
CA ASN A 164 -1.93 -1.00 0.82
C ASN A 164 -2.88 -0.95 2.02
N ARG A 165 -2.33 -1.08 3.22
CA ARG A 165 -2.99 -0.82 4.50
C ARG A 165 -3.05 0.68 4.62
N GLN A 166 -3.92 1.30 3.83
CA GLN A 166 -4.53 2.54 4.25
C GLN A 166 -5.26 2.23 5.56
N SER A 167 -4.62 2.63 6.65
CA SER A 167 -5.19 2.66 7.99
C SER A 167 -6.37 3.64 7.96
N TYR A 168 -7.57 3.11 7.70
CA TYR A 168 -8.83 3.85 7.75
C TYR A 168 -9.42 3.93 9.18
N ASP A 169 -8.72 3.42 10.19
CA ASP A 169 -9.26 3.34 11.57
C ASP A 169 -9.25 4.68 12.33
N VAL A 170 -8.55 5.73 11.83
CA VAL A 170 -8.46 7.02 12.56
C VAL A 170 -9.69 7.90 12.35
N ASP A 171 -10.32 7.85 11.17
CA ASP A 171 -11.47 8.73 10.87
C ASP A 171 -12.79 8.23 11.48
N SER A 172 -12.99 6.91 11.56
CA SER A 172 -14.15 6.34 12.26
C SER A 172 -14.10 6.61 13.77
N SER A 173 -12.89 6.61 14.36
CA SER A 173 -12.68 6.94 15.78
C SER A 173 -13.02 8.41 16.09
N MET A 174 -12.65 9.35 15.20
CA MET A 174 -12.91 10.78 15.37
C MET A 174 -14.40 11.14 15.19
N LEU A 175 -15.09 10.45 14.27
CA LEU A 175 -16.55 10.57 14.11
C LEU A 175 -17.31 10.02 15.34
N PHE A 176 -16.83 8.93 15.93
CA PHE A 176 -17.42 8.35 17.15
C PHE A 176 -17.26 9.25 18.37
N LYS A 177 -16.07 9.83 18.59
CA LYS A 177 -15.81 10.72 19.73
C LYS A 177 -16.68 11.98 19.68
N ARG A 178 -16.87 12.54 18.49
CA ARG A 178 -17.78 13.68 18.26
C ARG A 178 -19.25 13.34 18.53
N TYR A 179 -19.66 12.09 18.34
CA TYR A 179 -21.03 11.63 18.61
C TYR A 179 -21.28 11.36 20.10
N GLU A 180 -20.29 10.82 20.84
CA GLU A 180 -20.34 10.71 22.31
C GLU A 180 -20.43 12.10 22.97
N ASP A 181 -19.64 13.05 22.48
CA ASP A 181 -19.63 14.42 23.01
C ASP A 181 -20.98 15.13 22.74
N GLN A 182 -21.63 14.90 21.59
CA GLN A 182 -22.96 15.47 21.30
C GLN A 182 -24.09 14.83 22.14
N LEU A 183 -23.95 13.56 22.53
CA LEU A 183 -24.92 12.88 23.39
C LEU A 183 -24.79 13.30 24.86
N LYS A 184 -23.59 13.62 25.35
CA LYS A 184 -23.38 14.17 26.70
C LYS A 184 -24.02 15.55 26.87
N VAL A 185 -23.96 16.40 25.86
CA VAL A 185 -24.52 17.76 25.93
C VAL A 185 -26.07 17.77 25.91
N GLY A 186 -26.70 16.71 25.39
CA GLY A 186 -28.16 16.61 25.29
C GLY A 186 -28.87 16.05 26.54
N PHE A 187 -28.16 15.43 27.48
CA PHE A 187 -28.77 14.71 28.60
C PHE A 187 -28.84 15.50 29.92
N GLU A 188 -28.09 16.60 30.05
CA GLU A 188 -28.06 17.40 31.29
C GLU A 188 -29.06 18.58 31.34
N ARG A 189 -29.92 18.75 30.31
CA ARG A 189 -30.84 19.92 30.23
C ARG A 189 -32.31 19.65 30.54
N THR A 190 -32.67 18.51 31.09
CA THR A 190 -34.05 18.27 31.54
C THR A 190 -34.04 17.68 32.92
N ILE A 191 -34.07 18.55 33.94
CA ILE A 191 -34.97 18.55 35.11
C ILE A 191 -34.48 19.69 36.02
N SER A 192 -35.14 20.84 35.97
CA SER A 192 -35.30 21.72 37.13
C SER A 192 -36.53 22.61 36.93
N PRO A 193 -37.34 22.83 37.99
CA PRO A 193 -38.66 23.44 37.88
C PRO A 193 -38.62 24.96 38.04
N SER A 194 -39.32 25.64 37.12
CA SER A 194 -40.11 26.88 37.29
C SER A 194 -39.74 27.89 38.38
N THR A 195 -39.36 29.10 37.96
CA THR A 195 -39.88 30.37 38.53
C THR A 195 -39.74 31.50 37.50
N PRO A 196 -40.64 32.50 37.44
CA PRO A 196 -40.80 33.30 36.23
C PRO A 196 -40.46 34.80 36.43
N VAL A 197 -40.09 35.41 35.29
CA VAL A 197 -40.26 36.82 34.85
C VAL A 197 -39.46 37.97 35.51
N ILE A 198 -38.75 38.77 34.68
CA ILE A 198 -38.97 40.21 34.34
C ILE A 198 -37.67 40.99 34.03
N ASN A 199 -37.64 41.50 32.79
CA ASN A 199 -37.07 42.75 32.24
C ASN A 199 -35.59 42.94 31.82
N ASN A 200 -35.50 43.29 30.52
CA ASN A 200 -34.85 44.46 29.90
C ASN A 200 -33.35 44.65 30.06
N GLU A 201 -32.62 44.63 28.95
CA GLU A 201 -32.21 45.86 28.24
C GLU A 201 -31.50 45.53 26.93
N ILE A 202 -32.03 46.12 25.86
CA ILE A 202 -31.40 46.28 24.56
C ILE A 202 -30.48 47.50 24.68
N LYS A 203 -29.20 47.36 24.35
CA LYS A 203 -28.37 48.49 23.91
C LYS A 203 -27.38 48.08 22.83
N ASP A 204 -27.40 48.90 21.80
CA ASP A 204 -26.55 48.98 20.63
C ASP A 204 -25.06 49.10 20.97
N GLN A 205 -24.21 48.57 20.10
CA GLN A 205 -23.00 49.26 19.64
C GLN A 205 -22.45 48.61 18.36
N GLN A 206 -22.64 49.32 17.26
CA GLN A 206 -21.84 49.27 16.04
C GLN A 206 -20.63 50.21 16.20
N GLN A 207 -19.68 50.09 15.25
CA GLN A 207 -18.51 50.96 14.96
C GLN A 207 -17.30 50.69 15.86
N ASP A 208 -16.05 50.63 15.41
CA ASP A 208 -15.36 50.80 14.13
C ASP A 208 -14.02 50.06 14.27
N GLU A 209 -13.43 49.57 13.19
CA GLU A 209 -12.00 49.74 12.85
C GLU A 209 -11.65 48.98 11.57
N GLN A 210 -11.64 49.75 10.49
CA GLN A 210 -10.89 49.46 9.27
C GLN A 210 -9.41 49.81 9.48
N SER A 211 -8.57 49.32 8.56
CA SER A 211 -7.18 49.72 8.26
C SER A 211 -6.05 49.07 9.05
N ILE A 212 -5.59 47.89 8.58
CA ILE A 212 -4.16 47.64 8.32
C ILE A 212 -4.06 46.84 7.01
N SER A 213 -3.56 47.52 5.99
CA SER A 213 -3.27 47.02 4.65
C SER A 213 -1.92 46.30 4.55
N GLU A 214 -1.84 45.41 3.57
CA GLU A 214 -0.69 45.18 2.68
C GLU A 214 0.60 44.62 3.29
N SER A 215 0.62 43.31 3.59
CA SER A 215 1.85 42.48 3.61
C SER A 215 1.63 40.97 3.39
N ASN A 216 0.43 40.49 3.01
CA ASN A 216 0.07 39.07 3.10
C ASN A 216 -0.18 38.32 1.77
N GLU A 217 0.11 38.92 0.61
CA GLU A 217 -0.25 38.30 -0.68
C GLU A 217 0.57 37.05 -1.06
N ILE A 218 1.67 36.74 -0.38
CA ILE A 218 2.47 35.52 -0.67
C ILE A 218 2.00 34.30 0.16
N ILE A 219 1.19 34.49 1.20
CA ILE A 219 0.73 33.39 2.08
C ILE A 219 -0.73 32.97 1.79
N SER A 220 -1.49 33.77 1.04
CA SER A 220 -2.91 33.51 0.77
C SER A 220 -3.19 32.41 -0.27
N SER A 221 -2.22 32.02 -1.09
CA SER A 221 -2.38 30.94 -2.08
C SER A 221 -2.37 29.53 -1.46
N PHE A 222 -1.81 29.35 -0.26
CA PHE A 222 -1.80 28.06 0.45
C PHE A 222 -3.12 27.73 1.19
N SER A 223 -4.09 28.65 1.20
CA SER A 223 -5.26 28.56 2.09
C SER A 223 -6.49 27.87 1.48
N ARG A 224 -6.49 27.54 0.18
CA ARG A 224 -7.68 26.97 -0.49
C ARG A 224 -7.79 25.44 -0.43
N ALA A 225 -6.77 24.71 0.02
CA ALA A 225 -6.74 23.24 0.00
C ALA A 225 -7.33 22.53 1.24
N ARG A 226 -7.80 23.25 2.27
CA ARG A 226 -8.11 22.64 3.59
C ARG A 226 -9.54 22.12 3.81
N ARG A 227 -10.43 22.04 2.81
CA ARG A 227 -11.87 21.82 3.10
C ARG A 227 -12.48 20.43 2.88
N ASN A 228 -11.83 19.47 2.21
CA ASN A 228 -12.42 18.13 2.10
C ASN A 228 -11.39 17.08 2.53
N GLY A 229 -11.74 16.28 3.54
CA GLY A 229 -10.90 15.27 4.22
C GLY A 229 -10.44 14.08 3.36
N SER A 230 -10.10 14.31 2.11
CA SER A 230 -9.31 13.38 1.30
C SER A 230 -7.92 13.98 1.17
N LEU A 231 -6.96 13.47 1.93
CA LEU A 231 -5.52 13.81 1.81
C LEU A 231 -4.93 13.51 0.41
N ARG A 232 -5.74 13.03 -0.54
CA ARG A 232 -5.36 12.83 -1.93
C ARG A 232 -5.31 14.16 -2.64
N MET A 233 -4.20 14.84 -2.45
CA MET A 233 -3.72 15.74 -3.48
C MET A 233 -3.33 14.89 -4.67
N GLU A 234 -3.92 15.20 -5.80
CA GLU A 234 -3.84 14.40 -7.01
C GLU A 234 -3.12 15.21 -8.08
N LEU A 235 -2.21 14.55 -8.80
CA LEU A 235 -1.54 15.16 -9.94
C LEU A 235 -2.57 15.37 -11.07
N ASN A 236 -2.69 16.61 -11.55
CA ASN A 236 -3.47 16.93 -12.73
C ASN A 236 -2.65 16.60 -14.00
N ARG A 237 -3.31 16.57 -15.16
CA ARG A 237 -2.66 16.17 -16.42
C ARG A 237 -1.56 17.14 -16.85
N THR A 238 -1.84 18.44 -16.73
CA THR A 238 -0.89 19.52 -17.02
C THR A 238 0.35 19.44 -16.14
N GLY A 239 0.19 19.16 -14.85
CA GLY A 239 1.26 18.95 -13.89
C GLY A 239 2.06 17.68 -14.19
N LEU A 240 1.40 16.60 -14.64
CA LEU A 240 2.11 15.40 -15.11
C LEU A 240 3.01 15.72 -16.31
N TYR A 241 2.51 16.43 -17.33
CA TYR A 241 3.35 16.83 -18.47
C TYR A 241 4.49 17.75 -18.07
N PHE A 242 4.23 18.70 -17.17
CA PHE A 242 5.24 19.58 -16.62
C PHE A 242 6.36 18.81 -15.90
N LEU A 243 6.02 17.82 -15.06
CA LEU A 243 7.01 16.98 -14.40
C LEU A 243 7.78 16.08 -15.36
N LEU A 244 7.13 15.56 -16.41
CA LEU A 244 7.78 14.75 -17.43
C LEU A 244 8.79 15.57 -18.25
N ASP A 245 8.43 16.80 -18.66
CA ASP A 245 9.35 17.71 -19.37
C ASP A 245 10.54 18.11 -18.49
N TYR A 246 10.32 18.34 -17.20
CA TYR A 246 11.40 18.58 -16.24
C TYR A 246 12.35 17.38 -16.15
N ILE A 247 11.83 16.17 -15.93
CA ILE A 247 12.67 14.96 -15.83
C ILE A 247 13.40 14.68 -17.15
N GLU A 248 12.78 14.94 -18.31
CA GLU A 248 13.44 14.76 -19.60
C GLU A 248 14.68 15.66 -19.74
N LYS A 249 14.59 16.92 -19.26
CA LYS A 249 15.71 17.86 -19.24
C LYS A 249 16.81 17.40 -18.29
N GLU A 250 16.45 17.05 -17.04
CA GLU A 250 17.40 16.55 -16.03
C GLU A 250 18.08 15.24 -16.45
N LEU A 251 17.38 14.38 -17.19
CA LEU A 251 17.90 13.10 -17.67
C LEU A 251 18.93 13.25 -18.80
N LYS A 252 18.89 14.35 -19.55
CA LYS A 252 19.93 14.69 -20.55
C LYS A 252 21.23 15.11 -19.88
N ASP A 253 21.14 15.75 -18.72
CA ASP A 253 22.29 16.33 -18.00
C ASP A 253 22.91 15.35 -16.99
N THR A 254 22.21 14.28 -16.61
CA THR A 254 22.69 13.31 -15.62
C THR A 254 23.54 12.18 -16.21
N ILE A 255 24.70 11.94 -15.59
CA ILE A 255 25.66 10.89 -15.97
C ILE A 255 25.13 9.49 -15.63
N ASP A 256 24.37 9.34 -14.55
CA ASP A 256 23.88 8.03 -14.06
C ASP A 256 22.35 7.91 -14.12
N LYS A 257 21.87 7.37 -15.23
CA LYS A 257 20.44 7.12 -15.48
C LYS A 257 19.82 6.10 -14.51
N LYS A 258 20.62 5.25 -13.86
CA LYS A 258 20.10 4.19 -12.97
C LYS A 258 19.58 4.75 -11.65
N LYS A 259 19.96 5.97 -11.27
CA LYS A 259 19.52 6.61 -10.03
C LYS A 259 18.02 6.92 -10.02
N PHE A 260 17.43 7.25 -11.17
CA PHE A 260 16.02 7.67 -11.30
C PHE A 260 14.96 6.65 -10.88
N TYR A 261 15.32 5.36 -10.73
CA TYR A 261 14.38 4.25 -10.55
C TYR A 261 14.66 3.36 -9.33
N ARG A 262 15.67 3.68 -8.52
CA ARG A 262 16.15 2.79 -7.44
C ARG A 262 16.39 3.52 -6.12
N LEU A 263 15.52 4.47 -5.78
CA LEU A 263 15.57 5.15 -4.50
C LEU A 263 14.38 4.82 -3.61
N ASP A 264 14.57 5.18 -2.34
CA ASP A 264 13.56 5.09 -1.30
C ASP A 264 12.28 5.84 -1.69
N PRO A 265 11.11 5.34 -1.26
CA PRO A 265 9.84 5.99 -1.54
C PRO A 265 9.81 7.40 -0.95
N PRO A 266 9.28 8.41 -1.68
CA PRO A 266 9.27 9.79 -1.23
C PRO A 266 8.39 9.93 0.02
N THR A 267 8.81 10.79 0.94
CA THR A 267 8.00 11.12 2.12
C THR A 267 6.71 11.83 1.71
N ILE A 268 5.68 11.74 2.56
CA ILE A 268 4.38 12.39 2.30
C ILE A 268 4.54 13.90 2.11
N ALA A 269 5.45 14.53 2.84
CA ALA A 269 5.75 15.95 2.72
C ALA A 269 6.37 16.30 1.36
N GLN A 270 7.43 15.58 0.95
CA GLN A 270 8.07 15.77 -0.36
C GLN A 270 7.09 15.58 -1.51
N LYS A 271 6.29 14.51 -1.45
CA LYS A 271 5.26 14.23 -2.44
C LYS A 271 4.27 15.39 -2.57
N ARG A 272 3.83 15.96 -1.44
CA ARG A 272 2.92 17.11 -1.45
C ARG A 272 3.56 18.33 -2.09
N THR A 273 4.76 18.69 -1.66
CA THR A 273 5.49 19.83 -2.23
C THR A 273 5.65 19.70 -3.74
N ILE A 274 6.04 18.51 -4.23
CA ILE A 274 6.19 18.26 -5.67
C ILE A 274 4.85 18.37 -6.40
N LEU A 275 3.77 17.82 -5.84
CA LEU A 275 2.43 17.90 -6.42
C LEU A 275 1.90 19.34 -6.48
N ASP A 276 2.13 20.15 -5.45
CA ASP A 276 1.73 21.56 -5.42
C ASP A 276 2.47 22.35 -6.50
N ILE A 277 3.80 22.22 -6.53
CA ILE A 277 4.65 22.89 -7.55
C ILE A 277 4.24 22.49 -8.96
N ALA A 278 3.98 21.19 -9.19
CA ALA A 278 3.61 20.66 -10.49
C ALA A 278 2.24 21.15 -10.95
N ASN A 279 1.24 21.10 -10.07
CA ASN A 279 -0.12 21.52 -10.39
C ASN A 279 -0.21 23.03 -10.66
N ASP A 280 0.63 23.83 -9.99
CA ASP A 280 0.74 25.28 -10.18
C ASP A 280 1.76 25.68 -11.27
N GLN A 281 2.46 24.72 -11.87
CA GLN A 281 3.49 24.92 -12.91
C GLN A 281 4.63 25.88 -12.50
N GLN A 282 5.02 25.88 -11.22
CA GLN A 282 6.06 26.77 -10.70
C GLN A 282 7.47 26.27 -11.07
N THR A 283 7.96 26.64 -12.25
CA THR A 283 9.22 26.13 -12.84
C THR A 283 10.46 26.39 -11.99
N PHE A 284 10.52 27.55 -11.32
CA PHE A 284 11.69 27.92 -10.52
C PHE A 284 11.81 27.11 -9.23
N SER A 285 10.68 26.73 -8.63
CA SER A 285 10.63 26.01 -7.35
C SER A 285 11.05 24.54 -7.47
N LEU A 286 10.97 23.96 -8.69
CA LEU A 286 11.28 22.54 -8.89
C LEU A 286 12.79 22.26 -8.94
N LYS A 287 13.62 23.28 -9.20
CA LYS A 287 15.09 23.17 -9.26
C LYS A 287 15.73 22.81 -7.92
N ASP A 288 15.09 23.19 -6.82
CA ASP A 288 15.56 22.88 -5.47
C ASP A 288 15.20 21.46 -5.03
N VAL A 289 14.40 20.75 -5.84
CA VAL A 289 13.94 19.39 -5.54
C VAL A 289 14.77 18.38 -6.32
N ASP A 290 15.26 17.36 -5.60
CA ASP A 290 15.99 16.26 -6.20
C ASP A 290 15.19 15.61 -7.35
N PRO A 291 15.74 15.57 -8.59
CA PRO A 291 15.09 14.96 -9.74
C PRO A 291 14.72 13.49 -9.51
N THR A 292 15.49 12.78 -8.68
CA THR A 292 15.21 11.38 -8.39
C THR A 292 13.94 11.21 -7.56
N THR A 293 13.79 12.02 -6.51
CA THR A 293 12.57 12.10 -5.70
C THR A 293 11.36 12.47 -6.56
N THR A 294 11.54 13.41 -7.50
CA THR A 294 10.49 13.82 -8.46
C THR A 294 10.07 12.66 -9.38
N SER A 295 11.02 11.90 -9.93
CA SER A 295 10.75 10.69 -10.72
C SER A 295 9.90 9.67 -9.95
N MET A 296 10.22 9.43 -8.67
CA MET A 296 9.44 8.52 -7.82
C MET A 296 8.01 8.99 -7.58
N VAL A 297 7.80 10.31 -7.44
CA VAL A 297 6.44 10.88 -7.32
C VAL A 297 5.66 10.70 -8.62
N ILE A 298 6.29 10.88 -9.79
CA ILE A 298 5.65 10.61 -11.09
C ILE A 298 5.19 9.15 -11.16
N LEU A 299 6.06 8.19 -10.86
CA LEU A 299 5.74 6.76 -10.91
C LEU A 299 4.57 6.38 -10.00
N ASP A 300 4.51 6.95 -8.79
CA ASP A 300 3.42 6.72 -7.85
C ASP A 300 2.09 7.34 -8.32
N GLN A 301 2.14 8.50 -8.98
CA GLN A 301 0.95 9.22 -9.44
C GLN A 301 0.45 8.81 -10.82
N LEU A 302 1.31 8.21 -11.66
CA LEU A 302 1.01 7.89 -13.04
C LEU A 302 -0.21 6.95 -13.18
N PRO A 303 -0.33 5.81 -12.45
CA PRO A 303 -1.51 4.96 -12.55
C PRO A 303 -2.81 5.67 -12.18
N SER A 304 -2.76 6.54 -11.16
CA SER A 304 -3.93 7.28 -10.68
C SER A 304 -4.33 8.37 -11.68
N THR A 305 -3.35 9.07 -12.26
CA THR A 305 -3.57 10.14 -13.23
C THR A 305 -4.15 9.57 -14.51
N VAL A 306 -3.54 8.52 -15.07
CA VAL A 306 -4.00 7.86 -16.31
C VAL A 306 -5.43 7.35 -16.18
N ARG A 307 -5.76 6.63 -15.09
CA ARG A 307 -7.13 6.11 -14.86
C ARG A 307 -8.20 7.20 -14.80
N ARG A 308 -7.83 8.40 -14.35
CA ARG A 308 -8.77 9.53 -14.27
C ARG A 308 -8.90 10.25 -15.60
N THR A 309 -7.77 10.55 -16.23
CA THR A 309 -7.72 11.45 -17.39
C THR A 309 -8.05 10.75 -18.70
N THR A 310 -7.89 9.43 -18.79
CA THR A 310 -8.17 8.69 -20.02
C THR A 310 -9.45 7.89 -19.97
N ILE A 311 -10.19 7.84 -21.09
CA ILE A 311 -11.46 7.11 -21.20
C ILE A 311 -11.25 5.61 -20.95
N ASN A 312 -10.19 5.05 -21.52
CA ASN A 312 -9.91 3.61 -21.46
C ASN A 312 -9.04 3.19 -20.26
N ASN A 313 -8.78 4.11 -19.32
CA ASN A 313 -7.87 3.89 -18.19
C ASN A 313 -6.44 3.45 -18.61
N CYS A 314 -6.08 3.67 -19.88
CA CYS A 314 -4.79 3.38 -20.49
C CYS A 314 -4.30 4.63 -21.23
N LEU A 315 -2.98 4.78 -21.38
CA LEU A 315 -2.39 5.85 -22.21
C LEU A 315 -2.44 5.52 -23.70
N PHE A 316 -2.40 4.24 -24.03
CA PHE A 316 -2.38 3.74 -25.40
C PHE A 316 -3.69 3.02 -25.71
N THR A 317 -4.19 3.22 -26.94
CA THR A 317 -5.29 2.45 -27.48
C THR A 317 -4.86 1.01 -27.76
N GLU A 318 -5.82 0.09 -27.80
CA GLU A 318 -5.57 -1.32 -28.15
C GLU A 318 -4.95 -1.45 -29.54
N ASP A 319 -5.30 -0.54 -30.46
CA ASP A 319 -4.72 -0.49 -31.80
C ASP A 319 -3.21 -0.18 -31.78
N ILE A 320 -2.76 0.73 -30.92
CA ILE A 320 -1.32 1.02 -30.75
C ILE A 320 -0.60 -0.17 -30.12
N LEU A 321 -1.23 -0.82 -29.12
CA LEU A 321 -0.64 -1.96 -28.43
C LEU A 321 -0.58 -3.23 -29.29
N SER A 322 -1.48 -3.37 -30.27
CA SER A 322 -1.52 -4.49 -31.22
C SER A 322 -0.70 -4.24 -32.49
N SER A 323 -0.27 -3.00 -32.72
CA SER A 323 0.58 -2.64 -33.85
C SER A 323 2.03 -3.12 -33.68
N ASN A 324 2.68 -3.49 -34.79
CA ASN A 324 4.08 -3.88 -34.76
C ASN A 324 4.97 -2.65 -34.48
N VAL A 325 5.93 -2.78 -33.56
CA VAL A 325 6.84 -1.69 -33.16
C VAL A 325 7.59 -1.09 -34.36
N LYS A 326 7.83 -1.87 -35.41
CA LYS A 326 8.49 -1.40 -36.65
C LYS A 326 7.62 -0.43 -37.47
N ASP A 327 6.30 -0.54 -37.36
CA ASP A 327 5.34 0.24 -38.14
C ASP A 327 4.84 1.47 -37.36
N LEU A 328 5.18 1.57 -36.06
CA LEU A 328 4.86 2.71 -35.21
C LEU A 328 5.85 3.86 -35.48
N ASN A 329 5.43 4.85 -36.28
CA ASN A 329 6.11 6.14 -36.36
C ASN A 329 5.41 7.19 -35.47
N LYS A 330 6.10 8.32 -35.20
CA LYS A 330 5.57 9.41 -34.36
C LYS A 330 4.23 9.95 -34.88
N ASP A 331 4.08 10.05 -36.19
CA ASP A 331 2.90 10.63 -36.82
C ASP A 331 1.68 9.71 -36.69
N ILE A 332 1.86 8.41 -36.89
CA ILE A 332 0.86 7.34 -36.70
C ILE A 332 0.45 7.30 -35.23
N ILE A 333 1.40 7.33 -34.28
CA ILE A 333 1.07 7.37 -32.85
C ILE A 333 0.24 8.62 -32.53
N THR A 334 0.60 9.78 -33.09
CA THR A 334 -0.13 11.03 -32.86
C THR A 334 -1.54 10.98 -33.47
N GLN A 335 -1.70 10.31 -34.62
CA GLN A 335 -2.99 10.12 -35.28
C GLN A 335 -3.88 9.08 -34.57
N MET A 336 -3.27 8.03 -34.00
CA MET A 336 -3.94 6.92 -33.30
C MET A 336 -4.19 7.18 -31.81
N LEU A 337 -3.65 8.27 -31.27
CA LEU A 337 -4.05 8.83 -29.98
C LEU A 337 -5.20 9.82 -30.24
N PRO A 338 -6.48 9.38 -30.32
CA PRO A 338 -7.58 10.33 -30.28
C PRO A 338 -7.50 11.14 -28.98
N GLU A 339 -8.24 12.24 -28.88
CA GLU A 339 -8.49 12.94 -27.61
C GLU A 339 -9.12 11.94 -26.62
N GLN A 340 -8.27 11.20 -25.90
CA GLN A 340 -8.62 10.25 -24.84
C GLN A 340 -9.08 11.00 -23.59
N ASP A 341 -9.12 12.32 -23.65
CA ASP A 341 -9.36 13.22 -22.54
C ASP A 341 -10.84 13.16 -22.20
N ARG A 342 -11.13 12.70 -20.98
CA ARG A 342 -12.44 12.93 -20.37
C ARG A 342 -12.54 14.44 -20.13
N THR A 343 -13.26 15.16 -21.01
CA THR A 343 -13.60 16.59 -20.86
C THR A 343 -14.25 16.90 -19.53
#